data_AF-A0A941VNF8-F1
#
_entry.id   AF-A0A941VNF8-F1
#
_cell.length_a   1.000
_cell.length_b   1.000
_cell.length_c   1.000
_cell.angle_alpha   90.00
_cell.angle_beta   90.00
_cell.angle_gamma   90.00
#
_symmetry.space_group_name_H-M   'P 1'
#
loop_
_entity.id
_entity.type
_entity.pdbx_description
1 polymer ?
#
loop_
_entity_poly.entity_id
_entity_poly.type
_entity_poly.pdbx_seq_one_letter_code
_entity_poly.pdbx_strand_id
1 'polypeptide(L)'
;MNRYRQIAVGIAAALGLSLATTAVLAQSPGMGPGMMHRGQGMGHGTGAGNHNPTARHTAMLTRQDAHSSADMGLVDELLASHTAIKRTVTRLPDGIKTVTESDDPKVAQAIKAHVASMSGRLQDGREFNIFSTTLPVIFDNADKIKSVVEMTEKGAMVTRTSTDAKVTAALQAHAGEVTELVQEGMAAFHRGMMSRMAMGPGGPRGSPGTGAPQDRSAPATP
;
A
#
# COMPACT_ATOMS: atom_id res chain seq x y z
N MET A 1 10.59 12.29 -23.09
CA MET A 1 11.37 11.06 -23.34
C MET A 1 10.95 10.02 -22.30
N ASN A 2 10.01 9.13 -22.64
CA ASN A 2 9.54 8.08 -21.72
C ASN A 2 10.56 6.95 -21.69
N ARG A 3 11.38 6.90 -20.63
CA ARG A 3 12.24 5.73 -20.37
C ARG A 3 11.36 4.63 -19.79
N TYR A 4 11.09 3.60 -20.58
CA TYR A 4 10.49 2.35 -20.10
C TYR A 4 11.32 1.80 -18.93
N ARG A 5 10.68 1.65 -17.77
CA ARG A 5 11.33 1.25 -16.52
C ARG A 5 11.14 -0.27 -16.40
N GLN A 6 12.25 -1.00 -16.48
CA GLN A 6 12.26 -2.46 -16.45
C GLN A 6 11.94 -2.94 -15.02
N ILE A 7 10.80 -3.61 -14.85
CA ILE A 7 10.57 -4.50 -13.70
C ILE A 7 10.98 -5.89 -14.18
N ALA A 8 12.03 -6.45 -13.58
CA ALA A 8 12.25 -7.88 -13.66
C ALA A 8 11.37 -8.54 -12.58
N VAL A 9 10.26 -9.15 -12.99
CA VAL A 9 9.51 -10.09 -12.16
C VAL A 9 10.17 -11.45 -12.34
N GLY A 10 11.08 -11.79 -11.43
CA GLY A 10 11.71 -13.11 -11.42
C GLY A 10 10.78 -14.12 -10.76
N ILE A 11 10.37 -15.16 -11.50
CA ILE A 11 9.74 -16.35 -10.91
C ILE A 11 10.85 -17.36 -10.66
N ALA A 12 11.24 -17.55 -9.39
CA ALA A 12 12.09 -18.66 -8.99
C ALA A 12 11.20 -19.88 -8.70
N ALA A 13 11.05 -20.77 -9.68
CA ALA A 13 10.34 -22.04 -9.50
C ALA A 13 11.27 -23.09 -8.88
N ALA A 14 11.04 -23.43 -7.61
CA ALA A 14 11.56 -24.66 -7.03
C ALA A 14 10.64 -25.81 -7.46
N LEU A 15 11.15 -26.70 -8.32
CA LEU A 15 10.43 -27.86 -8.85
C LEU A 15 10.30 -28.94 -7.78
N GLY A 16 9.08 -29.13 -7.26
CA GLY A 16 8.68 -30.26 -6.42
C GLY A 16 7.54 -31.03 -7.09
N LEU A 17 7.87 -32.17 -7.67
CA LEU A 17 6.99 -33.11 -8.37
C LEU A 17 6.11 -33.90 -7.39
N SER A 18 4.78 -33.93 -7.56
CA SER A 18 3.89 -34.95 -6.96
C SER A 18 2.56 -35.06 -7.72
N LEU A 19 2.16 -36.31 -7.97
CA LEU A 19 1.12 -36.78 -8.89
C LEU A 19 -0.29 -36.90 -8.26
N ALA A 20 -1.30 -36.75 -9.15
CA ALA A 20 -2.53 -37.54 -9.32
C ALA A 20 -3.70 -37.46 -8.30
N THR A 21 -4.91 -37.11 -8.75
CA THR A 21 -5.95 -38.04 -9.29
C THR A 21 -7.32 -37.34 -9.49
N THR A 22 -8.17 -38.01 -10.24
CA THR A 22 -9.42 -37.67 -10.96
C THR A 22 -10.71 -37.40 -10.16
N ALA A 23 -11.49 -36.42 -10.65
CA ALA A 23 -12.94 -36.36 -10.98
C ALA A 23 -14.03 -37.08 -10.15
N VAL A 24 -15.15 -36.37 -9.87
CA VAL A 24 -16.56 -36.85 -9.99
C VAL A 24 -17.53 -35.65 -10.18
N LEU A 25 -18.52 -35.85 -11.06
CA LEU A 25 -19.65 -34.98 -11.43
C LEU A 25 -20.79 -34.97 -10.38
N ALA A 26 -21.59 -33.90 -10.33
CA ALA A 26 -23.05 -33.99 -10.17
C ALA A 26 -23.74 -32.72 -10.71
N GLN A 27 -24.78 -32.92 -11.53
CA GLN A 27 -25.62 -31.90 -12.15
C GLN A 27 -27.08 -32.11 -11.73
N SER A 28 -27.86 -31.03 -11.90
CA SER A 28 -29.32 -30.98 -12.14
C SER A 28 -30.22 -30.65 -10.92
N PRO A 29 -31.49 -30.24 -11.13
CA PRO A 29 -31.93 -28.95 -11.67
C PRO A 29 -33.08 -28.34 -10.82
N GLY A 30 -33.55 -27.12 -11.12
CA GLY A 30 -34.77 -26.59 -10.48
C GLY A 30 -35.23 -25.23 -11.02
N MET A 31 -36.13 -25.25 -12.02
CA MET A 31 -36.94 -24.11 -12.46
C MET A 31 -38.17 -23.91 -11.55
N GLY A 32 -38.57 -22.67 -11.34
CA GLY A 32 -39.92 -22.29 -10.92
C GLY A 32 -40.15 -20.78 -10.95
N PRO A 33 -41.09 -20.25 -11.75
CA PRO A 33 -41.43 -18.83 -11.79
C PRO A 33 -42.58 -18.50 -10.83
N GLY A 34 -42.49 -17.38 -10.11
CA GLY A 34 -43.49 -16.89 -9.18
C GLY A 34 -43.56 -15.35 -9.16
N MET A 35 -44.77 -14.83 -9.06
CA MET A 35 -45.24 -13.55 -9.56
C MET A 35 -44.86 -12.28 -8.78
N MET A 36 -44.86 -11.19 -9.55
CA MET A 36 -45.20 -9.79 -9.25
C MET A 36 -45.76 -9.47 -7.86
N HIS A 37 -45.13 -8.52 -7.16
CA HIS A 37 -45.88 -7.52 -6.39
C HIS A 37 -45.26 -6.13 -6.52
N ARG A 38 -46.13 -5.23 -6.95
CA ARG A 38 -45.99 -3.78 -7.12
C ARG A 38 -45.91 -3.11 -5.74
N GLY A 39 -44.83 -2.37 -5.51
CA GLY A 39 -44.65 -1.53 -4.32
C GLY A 39 -43.91 -0.25 -4.68
N GLN A 40 -44.67 0.78 -5.04
CA GLN A 40 -44.21 2.15 -5.19
C GLN A 40 -43.73 2.66 -3.83
N GLY A 41 -42.46 3.07 -3.74
CA GLY A 41 -41.90 3.74 -2.57
C GLY A 41 -40.79 4.69 -3.00
N MET A 42 -41.15 5.95 -3.24
CA MET A 42 -40.16 7.03 -3.32
C MET A 42 -39.57 7.24 -1.93
N GLY A 43 -38.36 6.74 -1.72
CA GLY A 43 -37.53 7.08 -0.57
C GLY A 43 -36.18 7.56 -1.08
N HIS A 44 -35.93 8.86 -0.97
CA HIS A 44 -34.57 9.42 -1.03
C HIS A 44 -33.80 8.89 0.19
N GLY A 45 -33.18 7.73 0.05
CA GLY A 45 -32.19 7.22 0.98
C GLY A 45 -30.81 7.55 0.45
N THR A 46 -30.27 8.70 0.84
CA THR A 46 -28.82 8.89 0.87
C THR A 46 -28.22 7.69 1.58
N GLY A 47 -27.43 6.90 0.84
CA GLY A 47 -26.81 5.68 1.35
C GLY A 47 -26.19 5.95 2.71
N ALA A 48 -26.70 5.25 3.72
CA ALA A 48 -26.12 5.19 5.04
C ALA A 48 -24.74 4.54 4.87
N GLY A 49 -23.73 5.36 4.63
CA GLY A 49 -22.35 4.95 4.75
C GLY A 49 -22.14 4.37 6.13
N ASN A 50 -21.42 3.26 6.22
CA ASN A 50 -20.93 2.75 7.49
C ASN A 50 -20.22 3.90 8.23
N HIS A 51 -20.83 4.41 9.30
CA HIS A 51 -20.31 5.53 10.09
C HIS A 51 -19.19 5.04 11.01
N ASN A 52 -18.12 4.49 10.44
CA ASN A 52 -16.89 4.32 11.17
C ASN A 52 -16.08 5.62 11.03
N PRO A 53 -15.95 6.45 12.09
CA PRO A 53 -15.22 7.72 12.01
C PRO A 53 -13.78 7.50 11.51
N THR A 54 -13.13 6.39 11.88
CA THR A 54 -11.79 6.05 11.38
C THR A 54 -11.76 5.87 9.86
N ALA A 55 -12.80 5.31 9.23
CA ALA A 55 -12.86 5.16 7.77
C ALA A 55 -12.96 6.51 7.02
N ARG A 56 -13.61 7.52 7.62
CA ARG A 56 -13.62 8.88 7.04
C ARG A 56 -12.27 9.58 7.21
N HIS A 57 -11.58 9.35 8.32
CA HIS A 57 -10.26 9.95 8.55
C HIS A 57 -9.16 9.30 7.69
N THR A 58 -9.17 7.98 7.50
CA THR A 58 -8.19 7.30 6.62
C THR A 58 -8.38 7.67 5.15
N ALA A 59 -9.63 7.88 4.70
CA ALA A 59 -9.94 8.35 3.36
C ALA A 59 -9.35 9.73 3.04
N MET A 60 -9.07 10.57 4.05
CA MET A 60 -8.43 11.88 3.87
C MET A 60 -6.90 11.81 3.83
N LEU A 61 -6.27 10.70 4.25
CA LEU A 61 -4.82 10.58 4.33
C LEU A 61 -4.18 10.15 3.00
N THR A 62 -4.96 9.50 2.13
CA THR A 62 -4.49 9.01 0.83
C THR A 62 -5.44 9.41 -0.29
N ARG A 63 -4.90 9.68 -1.49
CA ARG A 63 -5.72 9.84 -2.69
C ARG A 63 -6.35 8.49 -3.04
N GLN A 64 -7.67 8.44 -3.13
CA GLN A 64 -8.41 7.23 -3.47
C GLN A 64 -8.41 6.99 -4.99
N ASP A 65 -8.32 5.73 -5.39
CA ASP A 65 -8.53 5.23 -6.75
C ASP A 65 -9.34 3.92 -6.74
N ALA A 66 -9.62 3.37 -7.92
CA ALA A 66 -10.44 2.16 -8.07
C ALA A 66 -9.87 0.91 -7.35
N HIS A 67 -8.58 0.91 -7.00
CA HIS A 67 -7.91 -0.20 -6.31
C HIS A 67 -7.74 0.02 -4.81
N SER A 68 -8.02 1.23 -4.29
CA SER A 68 -7.76 1.57 -2.90
C SER A 68 -8.50 0.69 -1.88
N SER A 69 -9.72 0.25 -2.19
CA SER A 69 -10.47 -0.67 -1.31
C SER A 69 -9.86 -2.06 -1.25
N ALA A 70 -9.39 -2.58 -2.39
CA ALA A 70 -8.71 -3.87 -2.45
C ALA A 70 -7.37 -3.83 -1.70
N ASP A 71 -6.63 -2.73 -1.82
CA ASP A 71 -5.37 -2.56 -1.09
C ASP A 71 -5.57 -2.45 0.42
N MET A 72 -6.62 -1.76 0.87
CA MET A 72 -7.00 -1.75 2.28
C MET A 72 -7.33 -3.15 2.77
N GLY A 73 -8.08 -3.94 2.01
CA GLY A 73 -8.39 -5.33 2.36
C GLY A 73 -7.14 -6.17 2.58
N LEU A 74 -6.12 -6.02 1.73
CA LEU A 74 -4.83 -6.70 1.89
C LEU A 74 -4.07 -6.20 3.12
N VAL A 75 -4.09 -4.90 3.40
CA VAL A 75 -3.46 -4.33 4.60
C VAL A 75 -4.13 -4.88 5.87
N ASP A 76 -5.46 -4.88 5.93
CA ASP A 76 -6.22 -5.37 7.07
C ASP A 76 -5.95 -6.86 7.33
N GLU A 77 -5.92 -7.69 6.27
CA GLU A 77 -5.60 -9.13 6.36
C GLU A 77 -4.18 -9.37 6.90
N LEU A 78 -3.19 -8.63 6.38
CA LEU A 78 -1.79 -8.76 6.80
C LEU A 78 -1.57 -8.27 8.23
N LEU A 79 -2.25 -7.19 8.65
CA LEU A 79 -2.19 -6.68 10.02
C LEU A 79 -2.85 -7.66 11.00
N ALA A 80 -3.98 -8.26 10.64
CA ALA A 80 -4.63 -9.29 11.45
C ALA A 80 -3.76 -10.56 11.61
N SER A 81 -2.95 -10.86 10.59
CA SER A 81 -2.10 -12.05 10.52
C SER A 81 -0.62 -11.77 10.87
N HIS A 82 -0.30 -10.61 11.45
CA HIS A 82 1.08 -10.13 11.54
C HIS A 82 2.04 -11.10 12.26
N THR A 83 1.54 -11.84 13.25
CA THR A 83 2.32 -12.85 14.01
C THR A 83 2.71 -14.07 13.18
N ALA A 84 2.03 -14.32 12.06
CA ALA A 84 2.36 -15.38 11.11
C ALA A 84 3.37 -14.93 10.03
N ILE A 85 3.78 -13.65 10.03
CA ILE A 85 4.69 -13.09 9.03
C ILE A 85 6.12 -13.09 9.55
N LYS A 86 7.03 -13.66 8.77
CA LYS A 86 8.48 -13.59 8.98
C LYS A 86 9.05 -12.56 8.01
N ARG A 87 9.79 -11.58 8.55
CA ARG A 87 10.39 -10.52 7.76
C ARG A 87 11.87 -10.36 8.11
N THR A 88 12.70 -10.21 7.08
CA THR A 88 14.11 -9.85 7.23
C THR A 88 14.42 -8.65 6.35
N VAL A 89 15.18 -7.70 6.90
CA VAL A 89 15.64 -6.50 6.20
C VAL A 89 17.16 -6.49 6.19
N THR A 90 17.74 -6.49 4.99
CA THR A 90 19.16 -6.22 4.76
C THR A 90 19.29 -4.78 4.28
N ARG A 91 20.00 -3.94 5.05
CA ARG A 91 20.36 -2.59 4.62
C ARG A 91 21.51 -2.67 3.62
N LEU A 92 21.34 -2.06 2.46
CA LEU A 92 22.36 -1.91 1.45
C LEU A 92 22.90 -0.48 1.49
N PRO A 93 24.16 -0.22 1.04
CA PRO A 93 24.69 1.15 0.96
C PRO A 93 23.82 2.09 0.12
N ASP A 94 23.15 1.55 -0.91
CA ASP A 94 22.32 2.27 -1.86
C ASP A 94 20.82 1.93 -1.74
N GLY A 95 20.39 1.25 -0.66
CA GLY A 95 18.97 0.90 -0.51
C GLY A 95 18.67 -0.20 0.50
N ILE A 96 17.76 -1.08 0.11
CA ILE A 96 17.26 -2.19 0.93
C ILE A 96 17.07 -3.46 0.09
N LYS A 97 17.24 -4.60 0.75
CA LYS A 97 16.70 -5.90 0.33
C LYS A 97 15.85 -6.46 1.46
N THR A 98 14.61 -6.81 1.16
CA THR A 98 13.66 -7.33 2.15
C THR A 98 13.12 -8.67 1.70
N VAL A 99 13.02 -9.62 2.63
CA VAL A 99 12.31 -10.90 2.44
C VAL A 99 11.14 -10.89 3.41
N THR A 100 9.93 -11.15 2.93
CA THR A 100 8.72 -11.22 3.75
C THR A 100 7.92 -12.45 3.33
N GLU A 101 7.72 -13.36 4.28
CA GLU A 101 7.21 -14.70 4.03
C GLU A 101 6.29 -15.17 5.17
N SER A 102 5.49 -16.20 4.90
CA SER A 102 4.70 -16.91 5.90
C SER A 102 4.66 -18.40 5.58
N ASP A 103 4.56 -19.24 6.60
CA ASP A 103 4.28 -20.66 6.45
C ASP A 103 2.77 -20.95 6.26
N ASP A 104 1.90 -19.96 6.55
CA ASP A 104 0.48 -20.04 6.20
C ASP A 104 0.31 -19.67 4.71
N PRO A 105 -0.21 -20.59 3.87
CA PRO A 105 -0.35 -20.35 2.44
C PRO A 105 -1.29 -19.19 2.09
N LYS A 106 -2.29 -18.88 2.94
CA LYS A 106 -3.18 -17.73 2.74
C LYS A 106 -2.44 -16.42 2.99
N VAL A 107 -1.69 -16.35 4.09
CA VAL A 107 -0.88 -15.16 4.42
C VAL A 107 0.24 -14.96 3.39
N ALA A 108 0.89 -16.05 2.94
CA ALA A 108 1.86 -16.01 1.85
C ALA A 108 1.26 -15.42 0.56
N GLN A 109 0.02 -15.80 0.22
CA GLN A 109 -0.67 -15.25 -0.94
C GLN A 109 -1.04 -13.77 -0.75
N ALA A 110 -1.48 -13.37 0.44
CA ALA A 110 -1.75 -11.96 0.78
C ALA A 110 -0.49 -11.10 0.67
N ILE A 111 0.67 -11.60 1.14
CA ILE A 111 1.97 -10.92 1.00
C ILE A 111 2.29 -10.68 -0.49
N LYS A 112 2.15 -11.71 -1.34
CA LYS A 112 2.43 -11.61 -2.78
C LYS A 112 1.52 -10.59 -3.45
N ALA A 113 0.22 -10.65 -3.16
CA ALA A 113 -0.77 -9.72 -3.71
C ALA A 113 -0.47 -8.28 -3.30
N HIS A 114 -0.15 -8.06 -2.01
CA HIS A 114 0.21 -6.74 -1.50
C HIS A 114 1.49 -6.20 -2.15
N VAL A 115 2.55 -7.01 -2.25
CA VAL A 115 3.81 -6.60 -2.86
C VAL A 115 3.64 -6.29 -4.36
N ALA A 116 2.85 -7.08 -5.09
CA ALA A 116 2.54 -6.82 -6.48
C ALA A 116 1.80 -5.49 -6.64
N SER A 117 0.74 -5.25 -5.86
CA SER A 117 -0.04 -4.02 -5.91
C SER A 117 0.79 -2.79 -5.55
N MET A 118 1.53 -2.83 -4.44
CA MET A 118 2.35 -1.69 -3.99
C MET A 118 3.52 -1.39 -4.92
N SER A 119 4.07 -2.40 -5.60
CA SER A 119 5.11 -2.20 -6.61
C SER A 119 4.54 -1.57 -7.88
N GLY A 120 3.36 -2.00 -8.33
CA GLY A 120 2.64 -1.36 -9.43
C GLY A 120 2.28 0.10 -9.12
N ARG A 121 1.77 0.36 -7.91
CA ARG A 121 1.51 1.74 -7.44
C ARG A 121 2.74 2.63 -7.49
N LEU A 122 3.89 2.14 -7.03
CA LEU A 122 5.14 2.89 -7.07
C LEU A 122 5.58 3.17 -8.51
N GLN A 123 5.41 2.19 -9.42
CA GLN A 123 5.71 2.37 -10.84
C GLN A 123 4.82 3.45 -11.49
N ASP A 124 3.52 3.44 -11.15
CA ASP A 124 2.52 4.34 -11.71
C ASP A 124 2.47 5.72 -11.02
N GLY A 125 3.19 5.91 -9.90
CA GLY A 125 3.09 7.11 -9.08
C GLY A 125 1.76 7.25 -8.33
N ARG A 126 1.03 6.14 -8.13
CA ARG A 126 -0.28 6.11 -7.45
C ARG A 126 -0.12 5.87 -5.96
N GLU A 127 0.30 6.91 -5.24
CA GLU A 127 0.52 6.86 -3.78
C GLU A 127 -0.68 6.28 -3.02
N PHE A 128 -0.38 5.31 -2.15
CA PHE A 128 -1.30 4.75 -1.18
C PHE A 128 -0.64 4.83 0.21
N ASN A 129 -1.01 5.84 0.99
CA ASN A 129 -0.32 6.16 2.24
C ASN A 129 -1.27 6.63 3.33
N ILE A 130 -1.51 5.74 4.29
CA ILE A 130 -2.38 5.96 5.44
C ILE A 130 -1.64 5.92 6.79
N PHE A 131 -0.37 5.48 6.79
CA PHE A 131 0.37 5.18 8.02
C PHE A 131 1.83 5.67 8.04
N SER A 132 2.41 6.03 6.89
CA SER A 132 3.85 6.20 6.77
C SER A 132 4.24 7.66 6.60
N THR A 133 5.31 8.06 7.29
CA THR A 133 5.91 9.38 7.12
C THR A 133 6.96 9.40 6.01
N THR A 134 7.42 8.23 5.57
CA THR A 134 8.50 8.05 4.59
C THR A 134 7.98 7.88 3.16
N LEU A 135 6.78 7.32 2.99
CA LEU A 135 6.16 7.10 1.68
C LEU A 135 6.06 8.37 0.81
N PRO A 136 5.75 9.58 1.32
CA PRO A 136 5.72 10.77 0.48
C PRO A 136 7.06 11.03 -0.22
N VAL A 137 8.18 10.87 0.49
CA VAL A 137 9.52 11.05 -0.09
C VAL A 137 9.81 9.98 -1.15
N ILE A 138 9.38 8.73 -0.90
CA ILE A 138 9.57 7.60 -1.81
C ILE A 138 8.78 7.82 -3.11
N PHE A 139 7.49 8.18 -3.01
CA PHE A 139 6.64 8.40 -4.18
C PHE A 139 7.06 9.66 -4.97
N ASP A 140 7.49 10.72 -4.29
CA ASP A 140 7.97 11.95 -4.94
C ASP A 140 9.26 11.76 -5.73
N ASN A 141 10.00 10.69 -5.44
CA ASN A 141 11.25 10.34 -6.09
C ASN A 141 11.18 8.94 -6.70
N ALA A 142 9.97 8.49 -7.05
CA ALA A 142 9.76 7.17 -7.63
C ALA A 142 10.61 6.97 -8.90
N ASP A 143 10.88 8.04 -9.65
CA ASP A 143 11.74 8.11 -10.84
C ASP A 143 13.22 7.75 -10.58
N LYS A 144 13.67 7.87 -9.34
CA LYS A 144 15.05 7.57 -8.90
C LYS A 144 15.23 6.18 -8.31
N ILE A 145 14.14 5.44 -8.10
CA ILE A 145 14.18 4.11 -7.48
C ILE A 145 14.24 3.02 -8.54
N LYS A 146 15.19 2.10 -8.39
CA LYS A 146 15.21 0.81 -9.09
C LYS A 146 14.58 -0.25 -8.18
N SER A 147 13.66 -1.04 -8.73
CA SER A 147 12.97 -2.10 -7.98
C SER A 147 13.16 -3.45 -8.67
N VAL A 148 13.51 -4.47 -7.89
CA VAL A 148 13.47 -5.87 -8.30
C VAL A 148 12.54 -6.59 -7.34
N VAL A 149 11.57 -7.33 -7.88
CA VAL A 149 10.58 -8.07 -7.10
C VAL A 149 10.62 -9.52 -7.56
N GLU A 150 10.83 -10.41 -6.61
CA GLU A 150 10.89 -11.85 -6.82
C GLU A 150 9.85 -12.50 -5.91
N MET A 151 8.88 -13.20 -6.51
CA MET A 151 7.89 -13.94 -5.73
C MET A 151 8.50 -15.26 -5.31
N THR A 152 8.44 -15.58 -4.02
CA THR A 152 8.88 -16.88 -3.49
C THR A 152 7.68 -17.81 -3.35
N GLU A 153 7.91 -19.05 -2.94
CA GLU A 153 6.81 -19.95 -2.56
C GLU A 153 6.01 -19.39 -1.37
N LYS A 154 6.70 -18.79 -0.40
CA LYS A 154 6.16 -18.38 0.90
C LYS A 154 5.84 -16.88 1.01
N GLY A 155 6.11 -16.09 -0.01
CA GLY A 155 5.88 -14.65 0.02
C GLY A 155 6.64 -13.94 -1.10
N ALA A 156 7.44 -12.93 -0.75
CA ALA A 156 8.18 -12.15 -1.74
C ALA A 156 9.51 -11.59 -1.20
N MET A 157 10.45 -11.41 -2.12
CA MET A 157 11.69 -10.69 -1.93
C MET A 157 11.66 -9.41 -2.77
N VAL A 158 12.00 -8.28 -2.15
CA VAL A 158 11.98 -6.97 -2.79
C VAL A 158 13.32 -6.30 -2.56
N THR A 159 14.00 -5.93 -3.64
CA THR A 159 15.20 -5.08 -3.60
C THR A 159 14.86 -3.73 -4.18
N ARG A 160 15.12 -2.66 -3.43
CA ARG A 160 14.93 -1.28 -3.89
C ARG A 160 16.20 -0.48 -3.64
N THR A 161 16.73 0.13 -4.68
CA THR A 161 17.96 0.94 -4.61
C THR A 161 17.80 2.30 -5.28
N SER A 162 18.64 3.25 -4.87
CA SER A 162 18.70 4.61 -5.38
C SER A 162 20.12 5.17 -5.26
N THR A 163 20.53 6.01 -6.20
CA THR A 163 21.77 6.80 -6.11
C THR A 163 21.57 8.10 -5.32
N ASP A 164 20.34 8.46 -4.99
CA ASP A 164 20.00 9.62 -4.18
C ASP A 164 19.97 9.22 -2.70
N ALA A 165 20.90 9.76 -1.91
CA ALA A 165 21.07 9.43 -0.49
C ALA A 165 19.80 9.71 0.35
N LYS A 166 19.01 10.73 0.00
CA LYS A 166 17.76 11.03 0.69
C LYS A 166 16.72 9.93 0.42
N VAL A 167 16.66 9.44 -0.81
CA VAL A 167 15.76 8.33 -1.19
C VAL A 167 16.21 7.03 -0.54
N THR A 168 17.52 6.77 -0.49
CA THR A 168 18.08 5.60 0.23
C THR A 168 17.71 5.62 1.71
N ALA A 169 17.86 6.76 2.38
CA ALA A 169 17.46 6.92 3.77
C ALA A 169 15.95 6.70 3.95
N ALA A 170 15.11 7.23 3.05
CA ALA A 170 13.66 7.04 3.09
C ALA A 170 13.26 5.57 2.90
N LEU A 171 13.87 4.86 1.94
CA LEU A 171 13.65 3.41 1.73
C LEU A 171 13.99 2.61 2.99
N GLN A 172 15.14 2.92 3.59
CA GLN A 172 15.60 2.24 4.80
C GLN A 172 14.73 2.53 6.03
N ALA A 173 14.27 3.77 6.18
CA ALA A 173 13.34 4.14 7.24
C ALA A 173 11.97 3.47 7.05
N HIS A 174 11.46 3.45 5.82
CA HIS A 174 10.21 2.77 5.48
C HIS A 174 10.27 1.27 5.77
N ALA A 175 11.40 0.62 5.47
CA ALA A 175 11.60 -0.78 5.80
C ALA A 175 11.49 -1.05 7.31
N GLY A 176 11.88 -0.07 8.14
CA GLY A 176 11.68 -0.05 9.59
C GLY A 176 10.20 0.06 9.97
N GLU A 177 9.47 1.04 9.43
CA GLU A 177 8.03 1.22 9.69
C GLU A 177 7.24 -0.08 9.38
N VAL A 178 7.53 -0.75 8.25
CA VAL A 178 6.90 -2.02 7.89
C VAL A 178 7.32 -3.18 8.81
N THR A 179 8.55 -3.14 9.35
CA THR A 179 8.99 -4.15 10.33
C THR A 179 8.22 -4.02 11.63
N GLU A 180 7.93 -2.80 12.08
CA GLU A 180 7.06 -2.57 13.25
C GLU A 180 5.64 -3.09 13.02
N LEU A 181 5.08 -2.94 11.80
CA LEU A 181 3.78 -3.54 11.47
C LEU A 181 3.78 -5.06 11.60
N VAL A 182 4.85 -5.73 11.19
CA VAL A 182 4.98 -7.19 11.37
C VAL A 182 5.10 -7.57 12.84
N GLN A 183 5.83 -6.78 13.64
CA GLN A 183 6.06 -7.08 15.06
C GLN A 183 4.83 -6.81 15.93
N GLU A 184 4.08 -5.74 15.65
CA GLU A 184 3.06 -5.21 16.56
C GLU A 184 1.68 -5.03 15.93
N GLY A 185 1.52 -5.33 14.64
CA GLY A 185 0.25 -5.30 13.93
C GLY A 185 -0.47 -3.96 14.05
N MET A 186 -1.71 -4.01 14.52
CA MET A 186 -2.58 -2.84 14.63
C MET A 186 -2.03 -1.73 15.53
N ALA A 187 -1.21 -2.07 16.55
CA ALA A 187 -0.64 -1.05 17.42
C ALA A 187 0.34 -0.15 16.67
N ALA A 188 1.27 -0.74 15.90
CA ALA A 188 2.18 0.02 15.04
C ALA A 188 1.44 0.76 13.93
N PHE A 189 0.41 0.14 13.34
CA PHE A 189 -0.41 0.80 12.33
C PHE A 189 -1.09 2.07 12.85
N HIS A 190 -1.71 2.01 14.04
CA HIS A 190 -2.33 3.19 14.64
C HIS A 190 -1.31 4.28 14.97
N ARG A 191 -0.13 3.93 15.48
CA ARG A 191 0.95 4.92 15.71
C ARG A 191 1.35 5.60 14.39
N GLY A 192 1.60 4.81 13.36
CA GLY A 192 1.93 5.32 12.03
C GLY A 192 0.83 6.23 11.48
N MET A 193 -0.44 5.84 11.60
CA MET A 193 -1.59 6.66 11.19
C MET A 193 -1.62 8.01 11.93
N MET A 194 -1.38 8.02 13.25
CA MET A 194 -1.32 9.25 14.02
C MET A 194 -0.15 10.15 13.56
N SER A 195 1.03 9.58 13.33
CA SER A 195 2.17 10.31 12.78
C SER A 195 1.89 10.87 11.38
N ARG A 196 1.25 10.09 10.51
CA ARG A 196 0.82 10.51 9.17
C ARG A 196 -0.21 11.63 9.23
N MET A 197 -1.14 11.56 10.17
CA MET A 197 -2.16 12.60 10.39
C MET A 197 -1.54 13.90 10.91
N ALA A 198 -0.57 13.81 11.83
CA ALA A 198 0.18 14.96 12.34
C ALA A 198 0.98 15.69 11.24
N MET A 199 1.42 14.98 10.20
CA MET A 199 2.06 15.56 9.01
C MET A 199 1.08 16.30 8.06
N GLY A 200 -0.24 16.17 8.27
CA GLY A 200 -1.28 16.79 7.45
C GLY A 200 -1.46 16.16 6.05
N PRO A 201 -2.58 16.42 5.34
CA PRO A 201 -2.92 15.74 4.08
C PRO A 201 -1.89 15.93 2.96
N GLY A 202 -1.04 16.97 3.02
CA GLY A 202 0.04 17.19 2.06
C GLY A 202 1.41 16.60 2.45
N GLY A 203 1.61 16.11 3.68
CA GLY A 203 2.97 15.93 4.19
C GLY A 203 3.77 17.23 4.03
N PRO A 204 5.06 17.21 3.66
CA PRO A 204 5.81 18.43 3.31
C PRO A 204 5.19 19.31 2.22
N ARG A 205 4.13 18.88 1.52
CA ARG A 205 3.36 19.70 0.55
C ARG A 205 2.26 20.55 1.19
N GLY A 206 2.13 20.56 2.51
CA GLY A 206 1.01 21.18 3.23
C GLY A 206 1.13 22.67 3.55
N SER A 207 2.09 23.42 2.99
CA SER A 207 2.15 24.87 3.17
C SER A 207 1.57 25.60 1.96
N PRO A 208 0.41 26.28 2.09
CA PRO A 208 0.06 27.34 1.16
C PRO A 208 1.03 28.49 1.40
N GLY A 209 1.79 28.86 0.37
CA GLY A 209 2.55 30.10 0.38
C GLY A 209 1.64 31.30 0.61
N THR A 210 1.95 32.08 1.64
CA THR A 210 1.57 33.49 1.80
C THR A 210 2.78 34.18 2.44
N GLY A 211 3.49 35.12 1.84
CA GLY A 211 3.27 35.82 0.58
C GLY A 211 4.56 36.51 0.12
N ALA A 212 4.44 37.19 -1.01
CA ALA A 212 5.45 37.99 -1.69
C ALA A 212 6.23 38.96 -0.78
N PRO A 213 7.46 39.38 -1.18
CA PRO A 213 8.22 40.36 -0.45
C PRO A 213 7.46 41.69 -0.38
N GLN A 214 7.19 42.16 0.85
CA GLN A 214 6.75 43.52 1.06
C GLN A 214 7.92 44.46 0.77
N ASP A 215 7.80 45.19 -0.33
CA ASP A 215 8.49 46.45 -0.57
C ASP A 215 8.29 47.35 0.65
N ARG A 216 9.37 47.56 1.41
CA ARG A 216 9.44 48.59 2.45
C ARG A 216 10.21 49.76 1.87
N SER A 217 9.48 50.59 1.14
CA SER A 217 9.86 51.99 0.95
C SER A 217 10.04 52.65 2.32
N ALA A 218 11.28 53.07 2.61
CA ALA A 218 11.64 53.80 3.81
C ALA A 218 11.16 55.25 3.74
N PRO A 219 10.70 55.88 4.84
CA PRO A 219 10.57 57.32 4.90
C PRO A 219 11.94 57.95 5.21
N ALA A 220 12.36 58.88 4.35
CA ALA A 220 13.46 59.80 4.61
C ALA A 220 13.01 60.87 5.63
N THR A 221 13.76 60.98 6.72
CA THR A 221 13.86 62.20 7.55
C THR A 221 14.65 63.27 6.75
N PRO A 222 14.48 64.57 7.03
CA PRO A 222 14.65 65.19 8.35
C PRO A 222 13.40 65.83 8.95
#